data_AF-A0A4S4A7F0-F1
#
_entry.id   AF-A0A4S4A7F0-F1
#
_cell.length_a   1.000
_cell.length_b   1.000
_cell.length_c   1.000
_cell.angle_alpha   90.00
_cell.angle_beta   90.00
_cell.angle_gamma   90.00
#
_symmetry.space_group_name_H-M   'P 1'
#
loop_
_entity.id
_entity.type
_entity.pdbx_description
1 polymer ?
#
loop_
_entity_poly.entity_id
_entity_poly.type
_entity_poly.pdbx_seq_one_letter_code
_entity_poly.pdbx_strand_id
1 'polypeptide(L)'
;MQQTTQYGPGDRITWGPISSHADPRYDAEIDADREDAIQITAAALLDQYLADPASISAAHWELTDAEYKAIDEAHAERDAMKLFKVRDAAVRRVLGRWAEEKARDDFAKMEREDAEDAMRARMGD
;
A
#
# COMPACT_ATOMS: atom_id res chain seq x y z
N MET A 1 -23.42 14.88 -25.83
CA MET A 1 -24.78 14.89 -25.25
C MET A 1 -24.67 14.22 -23.89
N GLN A 2 -24.84 14.99 -22.82
CA GLN A 2 -24.82 14.50 -21.45
C GLN A 2 -26.27 14.18 -21.06
N GLN A 3 -26.52 13.01 -20.47
CA GLN A 3 -27.76 12.74 -19.74
C GLN A 3 -27.46 12.81 -18.25
N THR A 4 -27.95 13.86 -17.60
CA THR A 4 -27.94 14.06 -16.16
C THR A 4 -29.19 13.42 -15.59
N THR A 5 -29.05 12.36 -14.79
CA THR A 5 -30.18 11.80 -14.04
C THR A 5 -30.37 12.62 -12.77
N GLN A 6 -31.35 13.51 -12.78
CA GLN A 6 -31.71 14.34 -11.63
C GLN A 6 -32.74 13.61 -10.78
N TYR A 7 -32.40 13.24 -9.54
CA TYR A 7 -33.34 12.68 -8.58
C TYR A 7 -34.15 13.81 -7.92
N GLY A 8 -35.48 13.70 -7.92
CA GLY A 8 -36.39 14.70 -7.37
C GLY A 8 -36.78 14.40 -5.91
N PRO A 9 -37.13 15.42 -5.09
CA PRO A 9 -37.56 15.21 -3.72
C PRO A 9 -38.97 14.59 -3.71
N GLY A 10 -39.03 13.28 -3.48
CA GLY A 10 -40.25 12.47 -3.52
C GLY A 10 -40.03 11.02 -3.95
N ASP A 11 -38.87 10.72 -4.54
CA ASP A 11 -38.53 9.34 -4.93
C ASP A 11 -38.29 8.48 -3.68
N ARG A 12 -39.18 7.50 -3.49
CA ARG A 12 -39.08 6.54 -2.40
C ARG A 12 -37.90 5.61 -2.65
N ILE A 13 -36.84 5.77 -1.85
CA ILE A 13 -35.77 4.79 -1.72
C ILE A 13 -36.40 3.48 -1.26
N THR A 14 -36.57 2.56 -2.19
CA THR A 14 -37.00 1.19 -1.89
C THR A 14 -35.74 0.46 -1.45
N TRP A 15 -35.58 0.27 -0.14
CA TRP A 15 -34.61 -0.65 0.43
C TRP A 15 -35.08 -2.09 0.17
N GLY A 16 -35.02 -2.52 -1.08
CA GLY A 16 -34.96 -3.93 -1.43
C GLY A 16 -33.52 -4.41 -1.32
N PRO A 17 -33.26 -5.71 -1.09
CA PRO A 17 -31.90 -6.23 -1.15
C PRO A 17 -31.38 -5.96 -2.56
N ILE A 18 -30.43 -5.03 -2.67
CA ILE A 18 -29.70 -4.78 -3.90
C ILE A 18 -28.95 -6.09 -4.16
N SER A 19 -29.54 -6.93 -5.01
CA SER A 19 -28.78 -8.00 -5.64
C SER A 19 -27.70 -7.27 -6.42
N SER A 20 -26.46 -7.32 -5.92
CA SER A 20 -25.27 -6.76 -6.54
C SER A 20 -25.06 -7.47 -7.88
N HIS A 21 -25.79 -7.03 -8.89
CA HIS A 21 -25.35 -7.20 -10.26
C HIS A 21 -24.04 -6.44 -10.35
N ALA A 22 -22.95 -7.18 -10.56
CA ALA A 22 -21.61 -6.68 -10.79
C ALA A 22 -21.63 -5.56 -11.83
N ASP A 23 -21.67 -4.30 -11.36
CA ASP A 23 -21.39 -3.13 -12.17
C ASP A 23 -19.89 -2.88 -11.99
N PRO A 24 -19.07 -3.01 -13.06
CA PRO A 24 -17.61 -2.88 -12.99
C PRO A 24 -17.14 -1.55 -12.41
N ARG A 25 -18.00 -0.52 -12.39
CA ARG A 25 -17.69 0.78 -11.80
C ARG A 25 -17.63 0.73 -10.28
N TYR A 26 -18.47 -0.08 -9.64
CA TYR A 26 -18.43 -0.24 -8.18
C TYR A 26 -17.24 -1.09 -7.73
N ASP A 27 -16.89 -2.14 -8.47
CA ASP A 27 -15.70 -2.96 -8.18
C ASP A 27 -14.42 -2.12 -8.33
N ALA A 28 -14.34 -1.25 -9.35
CA ALA A 28 -13.19 -0.37 -9.57
C ALA A 28 -13.02 0.71 -8.48
N GLU A 29 -14.11 1.22 -7.90
CA GLU A 29 -14.04 2.18 -6.78
C GLU A 29 -13.56 1.49 -5.50
N ILE A 30 -14.04 0.27 -5.22
CA ILE A 30 -13.60 -0.54 -4.07
C ILE A 30 -12.11 -0.95 -4.22
N ASP A 31 -11.69 -1.34 -5.42
CA ASP A 31 -10.30 -1.69 -5.70
C ASP A 31 -9.36 -0.47 -5.59
N ALA A 32 -9.82 0.72 -5.99
CA ALA A 32 -9.07 1.96 -5.84
C ALA A 32 -8.92 2.35 -4.37
N ASP A 33 -10.00 2.30 -3.58
CA ASP A 33 -9.97 2.56 -2.15
C ASP A 33 -9.04 1.58 -1.41
N ARG A 34 -9.00 0.32 -1.87
CA ARG A 34 -8.10 -0.72 -1.35
C ARG A 34 -6.64 -0.42 -1.65
N GLU A 35 -6.30 -0.06 -2.88
CA GLU A 35 -4.91 0.26 -3.24
C GLU A 35 -4.43 1.52 -2.51
N ASP A 36 -5.30 2.53 -2.37
CA ASP A 36 -5.00 3.73 -1.58
C ASP A 36 -4.75 3.38 -0.11
N ALA A 37 -5.56 2.50 0.49
CA ALA A 37 -5.35 2.05 1.86
C ALA A 37 -4.01 1.30 2.02
N ILE A 38 -3.66 0.43 1.08
CA ILE A 38 -2.36 -0.27 1.06
C ILE A 38 -1.22 0.74 0.99
N GLN A 39 -1.31 1.76 0.13
CA GLN A 39 -0.28 2.79 -0.01
C GLN A 39 -0.12 3.63 1.27
N ILE A 40 -1.23 3.99 1.94
CA ILE A 40 -1.19 4.71 3.21
C ILE A 40 -0.51 3.85 4.28
N THR A 41 -0.85 2.55 4.37
CA THR A 41 -0.20 1.63 5.30
C THR A 41 1.28 1.44 4.99
N ALA A 42 1.65 1.30 3.71
CA ALA A 42 3.04 1.19 3.28
C ALA A 42 3.84 2.45 3.64
N ALA A 43 3.26 3.65 3.47
CA ALA A 43 3.90 4.89 3.89
C ALA A 43 4.14 4.93 5.41
N ALA A 44 3.13 4.52 6.21
CA ALA A 44 3.27 4.45 7.66
C ALA A 44 4.32 3.43 8.11
N LEU A 45 4.39 2.28 7.45
CA LEU A 45 5.42 1.25 7.69
C LEU A 45 6.82 1.75 7.30
N LEU A 46 6.95 2.46 6.18
CA LEU A 46 8.20 3.07 5.78
C LEU A 46 8.71 4.07 6.83
N ASP A 47 7.83 4.93 7.35
CA ASP A 47 8.19 5.86 8.42
C ASP A 47 8.66 5.14 9.68
N GLN A 48 8.02 4.02 10.05
CA GLN A 48 8.46 3.16 11.15
C GLN A 48 9.84 2.55 10.89
N TYR A 49 10.08 2.01 9.69
CA TYR A 49 11.37 1.43 9.33
C TYR A 49 12.49 2.47 9.28
N LEU A 50 12.20 3.69 8.82
CA LEU A 50 13.17 4.80 8.83
C LEU A 50 13.48 5.30 10.25
N ALA A 51 12.59 5.07 11.21
CA ALA A 51 12.84 5.36 12.63
C ALA A 51 13.59 4.23 13.35
N ASP A 52 13.69 3.04 12.76
CA ASP A 52 14.34 1.87 13.35
C ASP A 52 15.77 1.63 12.80
N PRO A 53 16.83 1.81 13.61
CA PRO A 53 18.20 1.55 13.20
C PRO A 53 18.45 0.11 12.72
N ALA A 54 17.72 -0.87 13.26
CA ALA A 54 17.88 -2.27 12.85
C ALA A 54 17.39 -2.48 11.41
N SER A 55 16.22 -1.93 11.08
CA SER A 55 15.68 -1.92 9.71
C SER A 55 16.60 -1.21 8.73
N ILE A 56 17.16 -0.05 9.09
CA ILE A 56 18.15 0.66 8.25
C ILE A 56 19.38 -0.21 8.01
N SER A 57 19.91 -0.86 9.05
CA SER A 57 21.08 -1.74 8.93
C SER A 57 20.78 -2.95 8.04
N ALA A 58 19.60 -3.56 8.20
CA ALA A 58 19.15 -4.67 7.38
C ALA A 58 19.06 -4.25 5.90
N ALA A 59 18.50 -3.07 5.62
CA ALA A 59 18.33 -2.57 4.26
C ALA A 59 19.65 -2.38 3.51
N HIS A 60 20.76 -2.11 4.22
CA HIS A 60 22.08 -2.00 3.59
C HIS A 60 22.48 -3.31 2.89
N TRP A 61 22.09 -4.48 3.40
CA TRP A 61 22.44 -5.76 2.78
C TRP A 61 21.75 -6.02 1.45
N GLU A 62 20.70 -5.27 1.12
CA GLU A 62 19.93 -5.40 -0.12
C GLU A 62 20.13 -4.24 -1.11
N LEU A 63 21.19 -3.45 -0.90
CA LEU A 63 21.62 -2.47 -1.88
C LEU A 63 22.16 -3.17 -3.13
N THR A 64 21.90 -2.56 -4.28
CA THR A 64 22.41 -3.02 -5.56
C THR A 64 23.89 -2.66 -5.73
N ASP A 65 24.61 -3.38 -6.58
CA ASP A 65 26.01 -3.07 -6.92
C ASP A 65 26.18 -1.62 -7.42
N ALA A 66 25.19 -1.11 -8.15
CA ALA A 66 25.19 0.27 -8.64
C ALA A 66 25.08 1.29 -7.50
N GLU A 67 24.24 1.03 -6.50
CA GLU A 67 24.10 1.88 -5.31
C GLU A 67 25.37 1.84 -4.46
N TYR A 68 25.95 0.65 -4.25
CA TYR A 68 27.24 0.51 -3.59
C TYR A 68 28.33 1.31 -4.28
N LYS A 69 28.43 1.20 -5.61
CA LYS A 69 29.40 1.96 -6.39
C LYS A 69 29.19 3.47 -6.25
N ALA A 70 27.94 3.95 -6.31
CA ALA A 70 27.64 5.36 -6.15
C ALA A 70 27.99 5.89 -4.75
N ILE A 71 27.81 5.07 -3.71
CA ILE A 71 28.23 5.37 -2.32
C ILE A 71 29.75 5.48 -2.26
N ASP A 72 30.48 4.52 -2.83
CA ASP A 72 31.94 4.52 -2.85
C ASP A 72 32.52 5.73 -3.61
N GLU A 73 31.92 6.08 -4.75
CA GLU A 73 32.29 7.27 -5.54
C GLU A 73 32.10 8.56 -4.71
N ALA A 74 30.94 8.72 -4.06
CA ALA A 74 30.68 9.86 -3.18
C ALA A 74 31.66 9.91 -2.00
N HIS A 75 32.04 8.76 -1.46
CA HIS A 75 33.02 8.65 -0.39
C HIS A 75 34.43 9.04 -0.86
N ALA A 76 34.82 8.61 -2.07
CA ALA A 76 36.10 8.98 -2.69
C ALA A 76 36.20 10.48 -2.98
N GLU A 77 35.09 11.11 -3.40
CA GLU A 77 34.98 12.55 -3.62
C GLU A 77 34.99 13.37 -2.31
N ARG A 78 34.85 12.71 -1.15
CA ARG A 78 34.69 13.34 0.18
C ARG A 78 33.52 14.31 0.25
N ASP A 79 32.49 14.10 -0.57
CA ASP A 79 31.27 14.90 -0.55
C ASP A 79 30.28 14.27 0.43
N ALA A 80 30.26 14.79 1.66
CA ALA A 80 29.37 14.30 2.71
C ALA A 80 27.88 14.46 2.37
N MET A 81 27.51 15.50 1.62
CA MET A 81 26.12 15.75 1.24
C MET A 81 25.67 14.76 0.17
N LYS A 82 26.51 14.53 -0.84
CA LYS A 82 26.26 13.50 -1.87
C LYS A 82 26.20 12.12 -1.23
N LEU A 83 27.13 11.80 -0.33
CA LEU A 83 27.16 10.53 0.39
C LEU A 83 25.85 10.30 1.19
N PHE A 84 25.38 11.30 1.92
CA PHE A 84 24.11 11.23 2.64
C PHE A 84 22.94 10.96 1.70
N LYS A 85 22.82 11.74 0.61
CA LYS A 85 21.70 11.62 -0.34
C LYS A 85 21.65 10.26 -1.02
N VAL A 86 22.80 9.75 -1.47
CA VAL A 86 22.86 8.46 -2.17
C VAL A 86 22.51 7.33 -1.19
N ARG A 87 23.03 7.35 0.03
CA ARG A 87 22.69 6.34 1.06
C ARG A 87 21.22 6.40 1.45
N ASP A 88 20.69 7.60 1.73
CA ASP A 88 19.28 7.78 2.11
C ASP A 88 18.33 7.30 1.01
N ALA A 89 18.58 7.66 -0.25
CA ALA A 89 17.77 7.21 -1.38
C ALA A 89 17.78 5.69 -1.54
N ALA A 90 18.97 5.07 -1.43
CA ALA A 90 19.12 3.63 -1.59
C ALA A 90 18.42 2.85 -0.45
N VAL A 91 18.56 3.31 0.79
CA VAL A 91 17.87 2.73 1.96
C VAL A 91 16.35 2.89 1.83
N ARG A 92 15.87 4.09 1.50
CA ARG A 92 14.42 4.37 1.33
C ARG A 92 13.80 3.50 0.22
N ARG A 93 14.53 3.22 -0.86
CA ARG A 93 14.07 2.28 -1.91
C ARG A 93 13.83 0.88 -1.34
N VAL A 94 14.81 0.33 -0.62
CA VAL A 94 14.71 -1.02 -0.04
C VAL A 94 13.57 -1.09 0.98
N LEU A 95 13.55 -0.16 1.93
CA LEU A 95 12.53 -0.12 2.97
C LEU A 95 11.13 0.15 2.41
N GLY A 96 11.02 1.00 1.38
CA GLY A 96 9.75 1.29 0.72
C GLY A 96 9.16 0.05 0.06
N ARG A 97 10.00 -0.73 -0.63
CA ARG A 97 9.57 -2.03 -1.20
C ARG A 97 9.11 -3.00 -0.11
N TRP A 98 9.88 -3.17 0.96
CA TRP A 98 9.47 -4.06 2.06
C TRP A 98 8.16 -3.60 2.71
N ALA A 99 7.95 -2.30 2.85
CA ALA A 99 6.73 -1.73 3.40
C ALA A 99 5.52 -1.99 2.49
N GLU A 100 5.68 -1.86 1.18
CA GLU A 100 4.63 -2.18 0.19
C GLU A 100 4.28 -3.67 0.22
N GLU A 101 5.30 -4.55 0.20
CA GLU A 101 5.12 -6.00 0.29
C GLU A 101 4.38 -6.38 1.59
N LYS A 102 4.83 -5.83 2.73
CA LYS A 102 4.22 -6.10 4.03
C LYS A 102 2.78 -5.60 4.12
N ALA A 103 2.50 -4.41 3.62
CA ALA A 103 1.15 -3.85 3.59
C ALA A 103 0.22 -4.76 2.76
N ARG A 104 0.63 -5.17 1.56
CA ARG A 104 -0.16 -6.08 0.72
C ARG A 104 -0.42 -7.41 1.40
N ASP A 105 0.59 -7.99 2.04
CA ASP A 105 0.46 -9.25 2.78
C ASP A 105 -0.53 -9.15 3.95
N ASP A 106 -0.50 -8.03 4.69
CA ASP A 106 -1.44 -7.79 5.79
C ASP A 106 -2.88 -7.66 5.30
N PHE A 107 -3.11 -6.93 4.20
CA PHE A 107 -4.43 -6.83 3.57
C PHE A 107 -4.92 -8.18 3.07
N ALA A 108 -4.08 -8.93 2.36
CA ALA A 108 -4.43 -10.28 1.88
C ALA A 108 -4.70 -11.27 3.03
N LYS A 109 -4.10 -11.04 4.20
CA LYS A 109 -4.40 -11.83 5.40
C LYS A 109 -5.75 -11.46 5.99
N MET A 110 -6.05 -10.17 6.17
CA MET A 110 -7.34 -9.70 6.68
C MET A 110 -8.50 -10.20 5.83
N GLU A 111 -8.39 -10.13 4.50
CA GLU A 111 -9.43 -10.61 3.56
C GLU A 111 -9.70 -12.12 3.71
N ARG A 112 -8.66 -12.92 3.99
CA ARG A 112 -8.82 -14.35 4.23
C ARG A 112 -9.52 -14.63 5.55
N GLU A 113 -9.14 -13.92 6.61
CA GLU A 113 -9.75 -14.08 7.93
C GLU A 113 -11.23 -13.67 7.90
N ASP A 114 -11.57 -12.56 7.24
CA ASP A 114 -12.96 -12.11 7.04
C ASP A 114 -13.79 -13.13 6.26
N ALA A 115 -13.22 -13.75 5.22
CA ALA A 115 -13.90 -14.79 4.44
C ALA A 115 -14.14 -16.06 5.27
N GLU A 116 -13.17 -16.47 6.08
CA GLU A 116 -13.28 -17.61 7.00
C GLU A 116 -14.35 -17.38 8.06
N ASP A 117 -14.40 -16.19 8.67
CA ASP A 117 -15.39 -15.83 9.67
C ASP A 117 -16.80 -15.73 9.06
N ALA A 118 -16.93 -15.19 7.85
CA ALA A 118 -18.20 -15.20 7.12
C ALA A 118 -18.70 -16.62 6.81
N MET A 119 -17.79 -17.54 6.49
CA MET A 119 -18.12 -18.95 6.27
C MET A 119 -18.52 -19.65 7.57
N ARG A 120 -17.82 -19.38 8.68
CA ARG A 120 -18.17 -19.90 10.01
C ARG A 120 -19.54 -19.43 10.47
N ALA A 121 -19.86 -18.15 10.26
CA ALA A 121 -21.18 -17.59 10.57
C ALA A 121 -22.31 -18.25 9.79
N ARG A 122 -22.07 -18.66 8.54
CA ARG A 122 -23.06 -19.37 7.69
C ARG A 122 -23.24 -20.85 8.02
N MET A 123 -22.27 -21.48 8.68
CA MET A 123 -22.35 -22.89 9.10
C MET A 123 -22.77 -23.09 10.56
N GLY A 124 -23.01 -22.00 11.29
CA GLY A 124 -23.39 -22.00 12.70
C GLY A 124 -24.89 -21.82 13.01
N ASP A 125 -25.75 -21.80 11.99
CA ASP A 125 -27.23 -21.87 12.07
C ASP A 125 -27.73 -23.27 11.63
#